data_AF-A0AAU6KUU4-F1
#
_entry.id   AF-A0AAU6KUU4-F1
#
_cell.length_a   1.000
_cell.length_b   1.000
_cell.length_c   1.000
_cell.angle_alpha   90.00
_cell.angle_beta   90.00
_cell.angle_gamma   90.00
#
_symmetry.space_group_name_H-M   'P 1'
#
loop_
_entity.id
_entity.type
_entity.pdbx_description
1 polymer ?
#
loop_
_entity_poly.entity_id
_entity_poly.type
_entity_poly.pdbx_seq_one_letter_code
_entity_poly.pdbx_strand_id
1 'polypeptide(L)'
;MAFLEFSDRLPQCSRCRGDLIMSGVAPQDDEHGRPIHLELCPVCDTGDVDRPAAGLLVQWFANDGGHDESRVKEGAHLLMEWTKESMAAYGWYMQDAPPDQR
;
A
#
# COMPACT_ATOMS: atom_id res chain seq x y z
N MET A 1 -8.79 26.69 -9.83
CA MET A 1 -7.76 25.63 -9.80
C MET A 1 -7.46 25.39 -8.34
N ALA A 2 -7.90 24.25 -7.78
CA ALA A 2 -7.58 23.92 -6.41
C ALA A 2 -6.09 23.58 -6.33
N PHE A 3 -5.34 24.30 -5.50
CA PHE A 3 -3.99 23.91 -5.13
C PHE A 3 -4.09 22.58 -4.39
N LEU A 4 -3.37 21.56 -4.85
CA LEU A 4 -3.21 20.31 -4.11
C LEU A 4 -2.48 20.67 -2.81
N GLU A 5 -3.22 20.73 -1.70
CA GLU A 5 -2.63 20.84 -0.36
C GLU A 5 -2.02 19.49 -0.01
N PHE A 6 -0.70 19.37 -0.18
CA PHE A 6 0.05 18.23 0.31
C PHE A 6 0.13 18.36 1.84
N SER A 7 -0.66 17.55 2.55
CA SER A 7 -0.55 17.40 4.00
C SER A 7 0.68 16.55 4.32
N ASP A 8 1.61 17.09 5.11
CA ASP A 8 2.76 16.34 5.67
C ASP A 8 2.33 15.21 6.62
N ARG A 9 1.04 15.12 6.93
CA ARG A 9 0.45 14.10 7.79
C ARG A 9 -0.40 13.15 6.97
N LEU A 10 -0.07 11.86 7.09
CA LEU A 10 -0.92 10.79 6.60
C LEU A 10 -2.29 10.85 7.32
N PRO A 11 -3.37 10.44 6.64
CA PRO A 11 -4.67 10.28 7.30
C PRO A 11 -4.58 9.20 8.38
N GLN A 12 -5.53 9.21 9.32
CA GLN A 12 -5.70 8.11 10.27
C GLN A 12 -6.28 6.89 9.55
N CYS A 13 -5.87 5.69 9.98
CA CYS A 13 -6.41 4.44 9.46
C CYS A 13 -7.94 4.41 9.58
N SER A 14 -8.64 4.09 8.50
CA SER A 14 -10.09 3.98 8.49
C SER A 14 -10.60 2.86 9.38
N ARG A 15 -9.81 1.81 9.58
CA ARG A 15 -10.16 0.62 10.40
C ARG A 15 -10.03 0.87 11.90
N CYS A 16 -8.87 1.37 12.36
CA CYS A 16 -8.57 1.48 13.79
C CYS A 16 -8.34 2.92 14.29
N ARG A 17 -8.37 3.92 13.41
CA ARG A 17 -8.04 5.33 13.70
C ARG A 17 -6.59 5.60 14.15
N GLY A 18 -5.73 4.60 14.10
CA GLY A 18 -4.30 4.73 14.39
C GLY A 18 -3.51 5.37 13.24
N ASP A 19 -2.22 5.58 13.49
CA ASP A 19 -1.31 6.13 12.50
C ASP A 19 -1.03 5.11 11.39
N LEU A 20 -0.95 5.60 10.15
CA LEU A 20 -0.56 4.81 8.99
C LEU A 20 0.96 4.89 8.77
N ILE A 21 1.56 3.81 8.29
CA ILE A 21 2.91 3.86 7.71
C ILE A 21 2.85 4.50 6.33
N MET A 22 1.81 4.19 5.57
CA MET A 22 1.64 4.66 4.20
C MET A 22 0.15 4.75 3.84
N SER A 23 -0.19 5.73 3.01
CA SER A 23 -1.50 5.86 2.39
C SER A 23 -1.33 6.18 0.91
N GLY A 24 -2.17 5.57 0.07
CA GLY A 24 -2.29 5.87 -1.34
C GLY A 24 -3.76 5.97 -1.75
N VAL A 25 -3.98 6.48 -2.95
CA VAL A 25 -5.28 6.45 -3.63
C VAL A 25 -5.08 5.64 -4.90
N ALA A 26 -5.90 4.63 -5.12
CA ALA A 26 -5.84 3.83 -6.34
C ALA A 26 -6.21 4.70 -7.56
N PRO A 27 -5.71 4.37 -8.76
CA PRO A 27 -6.03 5.13 -9.97
C PRO A 27 -7.49 5.00 -10.42
N GLN A 28 -8.25 4.06 -9.85
CA GLN A 28 -9.66 3.81 -10.14
C GLN A 28 -10.51 4.07 -8.91
N ASP A 29 -11.77 4.43 -9.14
CA ASP A 29 -12.80 4.60 -8.12
C ASP A 29 -13.54 3.27 -7.83
N ASP A 30 -14.17 3.16 -6.67
CA ASP A 30 -15.03 2.03 -6.31
C ASP A 30 -16.31 1.96 -7.15
N GLU A 31 -17.14 0.94 -6.89
CA GLU A 31 -18.42 0.73 -7.58
C GLU A 31 -19.42 1.90 -7.47
N HIS A 32 -19.18 2.84 -6.55
CA HIS A 32 -19.99 4.03 -6.33
C HIS A 32 -19.32 5.31 -6.85
N GLY A 33 -18.18 5.22 -7.54
CA GLY A 33 -17.43 6.37 -8.05
C GLY A 33 -16.69 7.14 -6.95
N ARG A 34 -16.30 6.48 -5.86
CA ARG A 34 -15.52 7.10 -4.77
C ARG A 34 -14.05 6.66 -4.87
N PRO A 35 -13.09 7.54 -4.53
CA PRO A 35 -11.68 7.18 -4.52
C PRO A 35 -11.40 5.99 -3.62
N ILE A 36 -10.66 5.01 -4.13
CA ILE A 36 -10.23 3.86 -3.32
C ILE A 36 -8.97 4.23 -2.56
N HIS A 37 -9.06 4.19 -1.24
CA HIS A 37 -7.93 4.44 -0.36
C HIS A 37 -7.19 3.13 -0.05
N LEU A 38 -5.89 3.12 -0.34
CA LEU A 38 -4.98 2.06 0.04
C LEU A 38 -4.29 2.49 1.33
N GLU A 39 -4.37 1.67 2.37
CA GLU A 39 -3.84 1.99 3.70
C GLU A 39 -2.92 0.87 4.17
N LEU A 40 -1.72 1.22 4.62
CA LEU A 40 -0.82 0.30 5.33
C LEU A 40 -0.80 0.70 6.80
N CYS A 41 -1.49 -0.09 7.63
CA CYS A 41 -1.65 0.15 9.06
C CYS A 41 -0.88 -0.89 9.87
N PRO A 42 0.09 -0.49 10.71
CA PRO A 42 0.86 -1.44 11.51
C PRO A 42 0.01 -2.20 12.52
N VAL A 43 -1.11 -1.63 12.99
CA VAL A 43 -1.98 -2.30 13.96
C VAL A 43 -2.90 -3.31 13.28
N CYS A 44 -3.47 -2.96 12.12
CA CYS A 44 -4.46 -3.81 11.47
C CYS A 44 -3.82 -4.90 10.60
N ASP A 45 -2.70 -4.61 9.95
CA ASP A 45 -2.10 -5.51 8.96
C ASP A 45 -1.04 -6.45 9.58
N THR A 46 -0.58 -6.19 10.81
CA THR A 46 0.35 -7.10 11.48
C THR A 46 -0.36 -8.40 11.85
N GLY A 47 0.06 -9.50 11.23
CA GLY A 47 -0.47 -10.84 11.50
C GLY A 47 -1.85 -11.10 10.93
N ASP A 48 -2.36 -10.23 10.05
CA ASP A 48 -3.60 -10.46 9.32
C ASP A 48 -3.38 -11.55 8.26
N VAL A 49 -4.03 -12.71 8.45
CA VAL A 49 -3.89 -13.89 7.59
C VAL A 49 -4.49 -13.68 6.20
N ASP A 50 -5.42 -12.74 6.07
CA ASP A 50 -6.06 -12.39 4.81
C ASP A 50 -5.26 -11.31 4.06
N ARG A 51 -4.24 -10.72 4.71
CA ARG A 51 -3.38 -9.67 4.16
C ARG A 51 -1.87 -9.93 4.34
N PRO A 52 -1.37 -11.08 3.87
CA PRO A 52 0.03 -11.48 4.10
C PRO A 52 1.07 -10.51 3.53
N ALA A 53 0.81 -9.88 2.37
CA ALA A 53 1.75 -8.94 1.77
C ALA A 53 1.83 -7.63 2.57
N ALA A 54 0.68 -7.11 3.05
CA ALA A 54 0.67 -5.96 3.95
C ALA A 54 1.46 -6.25 5.24
N GLY A 55 1.25 -7.41 5.87
CA GLY A 55 1.96 -7.79 7.09
C GLY A 55 3.47 -7.88 6.90
N LEU A 56 3.94 -8.46 5.79
CA LEU A 56 5.37 -8.53 5.46
C LEU A 56 5.98 -7.15 5.22
N LEU A 57 5.25 -6.25 4.54
CA LEU A 57 5.71 -4.88 4.32
C LEU A 57 5.78 -4.08 5.62
N VAL A 58 4.80 -4.23 6.53
CA VAL A 58 4.87 -3.65 7.88
C VAL A 58 6.11 -4.15 8.62
N GLN A 59 6.38 -5.46 8.59
CA GLN A 59 7.54 -6.04 9.26
C GLN A 59 8.85 -5.55 8.66
N TRP A 60 8.91 -5.33 7.34
CA TRP A 60 10.06 -4.76 6.67
C TRP A 60 10.38 -3.35 7.15
N PHE A 61 9.36 -2.48 7.27
CA PHE A 61 9.52 -1.15 7.85
C PHE A 61 9.92 -1.21 9.33
N ALA A 62 9.32 -2.11 10.11
CA ALA A 62 9.66 -2.30 11.53
C ALA A 62 11.12 -2.77 11.73
N ASN A 63 11.69 -3.44 10.74
CA ASN A 63 13.09 -3.90 10.72
C ASN A 63 14.02 -2.90 10.02
N ASP A 64 13.69 -1.61 10.05
CA ASP A 64 14.48 -0.49 9.50
C ASP A 64 14.77 -0.58 7.99
N GLY A 65 13.98 -1.38 7.25
CA GLY A 65 14.20 -1.59 5.82
C GLY A 65 14.15 -0.30 5.00
N GLY A 66 13.32 0.67 5.43
CA GLY A 66 13.18 1.98 4.78
C GLY A 66 14.45 2.84 4.79
N HIS A 67 15.41 2.53 5.67
CA HIS A 67 16.69 3.24 5.78
C HIS A 67 17.90 2.40 5.33
N ASP A 68 17.68 1.14 4.93
CA ASP A 68 18.74 0.25 4.46
C ASP A 68 18.72 0.16 2.92
N GLU A 69 19.65 0.88 2.28
CA GLU A 69 19.80 0.89 0.82
C GLU A 69 20.01 -0.50 0.22
N SER A 70 20.63 -1.43 0.96
CA SER A 70 20.86 -2.80 0.48
C SER A 70 19.57 -3.59 0.31
N ARG A 71 18.50 -3.16 1.01
CA ARG A 71 17.18 -3.79 1.03
C ARG A 71 16.15 -3.09 0.14
N VAL A 72 16.55 -2.09 -0.64
CA VAL A 72 15.64 -1.36 -1.55
C VAL A 72 14.93 -2.29 -2.53
N LYS A 73 15.62 -3.32 -3.06
CA LYS A 73 14.99 -4.29 -3.97
C LYS A 73 13.93 -5.15 -3.28
N GLU A 74 14.20 -5.54 -2.03
CA GLU A 74 13.23 -6.25 -1.18
C GLU A 74 12.02 -5.37 -0.90
N GLY A 75 12.26 -4.12 -0.47
CA GLY A 75 11.19 -3.14 -0.21
C GLY A 75 10.33 -2.85 -1.44
N ALA A 76 10.95 -2.67 -2.61
CA ALA A 76 10.22 -2.47 -3.87
C ALA A 76 9.35 -3.68 -4.23
N HIS A 77 9.85 -4.89 -4.01
CA HIS A 77 9.08 -6.12 -4.24
C HIS A 77 7.90 -6.22 -3.27
N LEU A 78 8.12 -6.00 -1.97
CA LEU A 78 7.05 -6.02 -0.96
C LEU A 78 5.99 -4.95 -1.21
N LEU A 79 6.41 -3.74 -1.63
CA LEU A 79 5.50 -2.67 -2.01
C LEU A 79 4.62 -3.05 -3.21
N MET A 80 5.21 -3.72 -4.21
CA MET A 80 4.48 -4.21 -5.38
C MET A 80 3.43 -5.26 -4.98
N GLU A 81 3.83 -6.26 -4.19
CA GLU A 81 2.91 -7.32 -3.76
C GLU A 81 1.79 -6.77 -2.85
N TRP A 82 2.10 -5.83 -1.94
CA TRP A 82 1.07 -5.13 -1.17
C TRP A 82 0.10 -4.34 -2.06
N THR A 83 0.61 -3.71 -3.13
CA THR A 83 -0.24 -2.99 -4.08
C THR A 83 -1.18 -3.96 -4.80
N LYS A 84 -0.67 -5.09 -5.28
CA LYS A 84 -1.48 -6.15 -5.92
C LYS A 84 -2.54 -6.70 -4.97
N GLU A 85 -2.17 -7.04 -3.74
CA GLU A 85 -3.09 -7.51 -2.70
C GLU A 85 -4.19 -6.49 -2.44
N SER A 86 -3.81 -5.22 -2.29
CA SER A 86 -4.77 -4.15 -2.02
C SER A 86 -5.70 -3.92 -3.21
N MET A 87 -5.23 -4.04 -4.45
CA MET A 87 -6.07 -3.99 -5.66
C MET A 87 -7.03 -5.20 -5.73
N ALA A 88 -6.54 -6.40 -5.42
CA ALA A 88 -7.33 -7.63 -5.49
C ALA A 88 -8.51 -7.61 -4.51
N ALA A 89 -8.36 -6.95 -3.36
CA ALA A 89 -9.44 -6.72 -2.40
C ALA A 89 -10.64 -5.94 -2.99
N TYR A 90 -10.40 -5.17 -4.06
CA TYR A 90 -11.44 -4.44 -4.80
C TYR A 90 -11.80 -5.10 -6.14
N GLY A 91 -11.37 -6.36 -6.35
CA GLY A 91 -11.65 -7.13 -7.56
C GLY A 91 -10.78 -6.75 -8.75
N TRP A 92 -9.68 -6.02 -8.53
CA TRP A 92 -8.78 -5.57 -9.58
C TRP A 92 -7.46 -6.31 -9.53
N TYR A 93 -6.92 -6.60 -10.70
CA TYR A 93 -5.64 -7.27 -10.83
C TYR A 93 -4.71 -6.35 -11.60
N MET A 94 -3.57 -6.05 -11.00
CA MET A 94 -2.49 -5.40 -11.74
C MET A 94 -2.10 -6.32 -12.88
N GLN A 95 -2.18 -5.82 -14.12
CA GLN A 95 -1.58 -6.55 -15.23
C GLN A 95 -0.08 -6.60 -14.99
N ASP A 96 0.48 -7.80 -14.86
CA ASP A 96 1.93 -7.96 -15.01
C ASP A 96 2.29 -7.33 -16.35
N ALA A 97 3.28 -6.44 -16.37
CA ALA A 97 3.75 -5.86 -17.61
C ALA A 97 3.98 -7.01 -18.60
N PRO A 98 3.45 -6.94 -19.84
CA PRO A 98 3.78 -7.96 -20.83
C PRO A 98 5.32 -8.06 -20.88
N PRO A 99 5.90 -9.27 -20.88
CA PRO A 99 7.35 -9.39 -20.94
C PRO A 99 7.83 -8.59 -22.14
N ASP A 100 8.77 -7.67 -21.90
CA ASP A 100 9.39 -6.82 -22.92
C ASP A 100 9.45 -7.56 -24.26
N GLN A 101 8.61 -7.13 -25.22
CA GLN A 101 8.85 -7.45 -26.61
C GLN A 101 10.05 -6.59 -27.02
N ARG A 102 11.24 -7.17 -26.85
CA ARG A 102 12.53 -6.65 -27.33
C ARG A 102 12.48 -6.17 -28.78
#